data_AF-A0A7S0RAG7-F1
#
_entry.id   AF-A0A7S0RAG7-F1
#
_cell.length_a   1.000
_cell.length_b   1.000
_cell.length_c   1.000
_cell.angle_alpha   90.00
_cell.angle_beta   90.00
_cell.angle_gamma   90.00
#
_symmetry.space_group_name_H-M   'P 1'
#
loop_
_entity.id
_entity.type
_entity.pdbx_description
1 polymer ?
#
loop_
_entity_poly.entity_id
_entity_poly.type
_entity_poly.pdbx_seq_one_letter_code
_entity_poly.pdbx_strand_id
1 'polypeptide(L)'
;MQPPAEPVRLYRDMALAERDADGEGPRLAPPVGYSLLFRDSSFPALTLWRPLAPRGYADVGCVAWHGIEEPPLDLVRCVRRDLVVPAALAPAPVWAAVSSDNQYWRVWLWEVAGTPCHTFLAAKTDGRPAQNTVLAPMY
;
A
#
# COMPACT_ATOMS: atom_id res chain seq x y z
N MET A 1 5.38 -5.86 18.26
CA MET A 1 3.96 -5.92 17.85
C MET A 1 3.87 -6.80 16.60
N GLN A 2 2.88 -7.70 16.56
CA GLN A 2 2.63 -8.64 15.45
C GLN A 2 2.36 -7.84 14.15
N PRO A 3 2.80 -8.30 12.95
CA PRO A 3 2.26 -7.75 11.71
C PRO A 3 0.72 -7.77 11.75
N PRO A 4 0.04 -6.80 11.13
CA PRO A 4 -1.42 -6.82 11.06
C PRO A 4 -1.88 -8.17 10.51
N ALA A 5 -2.64 -8.91 11.32
CA ALA A 5 -3.06 -10.28 11.04
C ALA A 5 -4.06 -10.37 9.87
N GLU A 6 -4.67 -9.24 9.52
CA GLU A 6 -5.60 -9.13 8.41
C GLU A 6 -5.01 -8.29 7.28
N PRO A 7 -5.22 -8.67 6.01
CA PRO A 7 -4.87 -7.83 4.89
C PRO A 7 -5.61 -6.50 5.04
N VAL A 8 -4.88 -5.42 5.32
CA VAL A 8 -5.47 -4.09 5.43
C VAL A 8 -6.08 -3.76 4.08
N ARG A 9 -7.41 -3.68 4.07
CA ARG A 9 -8.19 -3.44 2.86
C ARG A 9 -8.01 -1.98 2.46
N LEU A 10 -6.98 -1.75 1.65
CA LEU A 10 -6.74 -0.48 0.98
C LEU A 10 -7.88 -0.26 -0.03
N TYR A 11 -8.92 0.44 0.42
CA TYR A 11 -10.09 0.88 -0.36
C TYR A 11 -10.94 -0.26 -0.93
N ARG A 12 -11.75 -0.88 -0.05
CA ARG A 12 -12.81 -1.84 -0.46
C ARG A 12 -14.15 -1.16 -0.81
N ASP A 13 -14.20 0.17 -0.86
CA ASP A 13 -15.45 0.86 -1.16
C ASP A 13 -15.64 0.97 -2.68
N MET A 14 -16.32 -0.03 -3.26
CA MET A 14 -16.77 0.00 -4.65
C MET A 14 -17.73 1.17 -4.93
N ALA A 15 -18.30 1.81 -3.90
CA ALA A 15 -19.14 2.99 -4.03
C ALA A 15 -18.38 4.23 -4.56
N LEU A 16 -17.05 4.27 -4.45
CA LEU A 16 -16.22 5.35 -4.99
C LEU A 16 -15.70 5.06 -6.42
N ALA A 17 -15.96 3.88 -6.95
CA ALA A 17 -15.70 3.57 -8.37
C ALA A 17 -16.80 4.11 -9.29
N GLU A 18 -17.83 4.76 -8.74
CA GLU A 18 -18.85 5.44 -9.51
C GLU A 18 -18.23 6.56 -10.34
N ARG A 19 -18.64 6.63 -11.61
CA ARG A 19 -18.21 7.65 -12.56
C ARG A 19 -18.58 9.01 -12.01
N ASP A 20 -17.61 9.91 -11.89
CA ASP A 20 -17.93 11.31 -11.64
C ASP A 20 -18.84 11.83 -12.76
N ALA A 21 -19.87 12.58 -12.36
CA ALA A 21 -20.82 13.22 -13.26
C ALA A 21 -20.15 14.21 -14.24
N ASP A 22 -18.90 14.60 -13.97
CA ASP A 22 -18.11 15.56 -14.76
C ASP A 22 -17.38 14.96 -15.97
N GLY A 23 -17.53 13.66 -16.26
CA GLY A 23 -16.98 13.04 -17.48
C GLY A 23 -15.49 12.66 -17.43
N GLU A 24 -14.82 12.89 -16.30
CA GLU A 24 -13.39 12.65 -16.10
C GLU A 24 -13.08 11.23 -15.55
N GLY A 25 -13.65 10.17 -16.13
CA GLY A 25 -13.31 8.77 -15.75
C GLY A 25 -13.59 8.37 -14.27
N PRO A 26 -13.26 7.13 -13.87
CA PRO A 26 -13.48 6.66 -12.50
C PRO A 26 -12.44 7.22 -11.52
N ARG A 27 -12.85 7.59 -10.29
CA ARG A 27 -11.93 8.07 -9.23
C ARG A 27 -10.93 7.02 -8.76
N LEU A 28 -11.32 5.75 -8.88
CA LEU A 28 -10.56 4.58 -8.47
C LEU A 28 -10.32 3.68 -9.67
N ALA A 29 -9.08 3.24 -9.87
CA ALA A 29 -8.70 2.26 -10.88
C ALA A 29 -8.03 1.04 -10.23
N PRO A 30 -8.18 -0.17 -10.80
CA PRO A 30 -7.37 -1.30 -10.38
C PRO A 30 -5.89 -1.05 -10.69
N PRO A 31 -4.97 -1.56 -9.86
CA PRO A 31 -3.54 -1.55 -10.18
C PRO A 31 -3.28 -2.36 -11.47
N VAL A 32 -2.24 -2.00 -12.22
CA VAL A 32 -1.81 -2.75 -13.41
C VAL A 32 -1.02 -4.01 -13.05
N GLY A 33 -0.60 -4.12 -11.79
CA GLY A 33 0.18 -5.23 -11.25
C GLY A 33 0.66 -4.90 -9.84
N TYR A 34 1.39 -5.82 -9.22
CA TYR A 34 2.04 -5.57 -7.94
C TYR A 34 3.56 -5.73 -8.03
N SER A 35 4.27 -4.94 -7.22
CA SER A 35 5.70 -5.09 -6.99
C SER A 35 5.93 -5.71 -5.62
N LEU A 36 6.62 -6.86 -5.58
CA LEU A 36 6.92 -7.55 -4.33
C LEU A 36 7.91 -6.75 -3.48
N LEU A 37 7.47 -6.33 -2.30
CA LEU A 37 8.29 -5.59 -1.34
C LEU A 37 8.92 -6.49 -0.27
N PHE A 38 8.21 -7.49 0.20
CA PHE A 38 8.72 -8.39 1.23
C PHE A 38 8.03 -9.72 1.10
N ARG A 39 8.75 -10.79 1.41
CA ARG A 39 8.21 -12.13 1.45
C ARG A 39 8.85 -12.86 2.61
N ASP A 40 8.00 -13.49 3.39
CA ASP A 40 8.37 -14.42 4.44
C ASP A 40 7.52 -15.67 4.26
N SER A 41 8.18 -16.79 3.94
CA SER A 41 7.55 -18.10 3.80
C SER A 41 7.40 -18.85 5.12
N SER A 42 7.82 -18.27 6.25
CA SER A 42 7.54 -18.81 7.59
C SER A 42 6.03 -18.92 7.85
N PHE A 43 5.61 -19.70 8.84
CA PHE A 43 4.20 -19.86 9.16
C PHE A 43 3.81 -18.98 10.37
N PRO A 44 2.82 -18.07 10.24
CA PRO A 44 2.02 -17.79 9.04
C PRO A 44 2.79 -16.97 7.99
N ALA A 45 2.58 -17.32 6.71
CA ALA A 45 3.26 -16.66 5.60
C ALA A 45 2.81 -15.21 5.46
N LEU A 46 3.74 -14.32 5.14
CA LEU A 46 3.48 -12.90 4.97
C LEU A 46 4.23 -12.37 3.77
N THR A 47 3.50 -11.81 2.82
CA THR A 47 4.06 -11.03 1.72
C THR A 47 3.53 -9.61 1.75
N LEU A 48 4.41 -8.66 1.40
CA LEU A 48 4.04 -7.26 1.25
C LEU A 48 4.21 -6.89 -0.22
N TRP A 49 3.19 -6.26 -0.77
CA TRP A 49 3.11 -5.91 -2.18
C TRP A 49 2.80 -4.43 -2.34
N ARG A 50 3.45 -3.77 -3.29
CA ARG A 50 3.14 -2.40 -3.67
C ARG A 50 2.34 -2.40 -4.97
N PRO A 51 1.11 -1.88 -4.99
CA PRO A 51 0.34 -1.77 -6.22
C PRO A 51 1.03 -0.81 -7.19
N LEU A 52 1.07 -1.21 -8.46
CA LEU A 52 1.54 -0.36 -9.56
C LEU A 52 0.34 0.40 -10.11
N ALA A 53 0.32 1.72 -9.91
CA ALA A 53 -0.76 2.54 -10.40
C ALA A 53 -0.72 2.70 -11.93
N PRO A 54 -1.88 2.64 -12.61
CA PRO A 54 -1.97 2.99 -14.02
C PRO A 54 -1.64 4.47 -14.26
N ARG A 55 -1.33 4.82 -15.51
CA ARG A 55 -1.05 6.21 -15.90
C ARG A 55 -2.24 7.11 -15.54
N GLY A 56 -1.97 8.20 -14.81
CA GLY A 56 -3.00 9.13 -14.32
C GLY A 56 -3.53 8.83 -12.91
N TYR A 57 -3.09 7.72 -12.31
CA TYR A 57 -3.43 7.31 -10.95
C TYR A 57 -2.16 7.25 -10.09
N ALA A 58 -2.38 7.15 -8.78
CA ALA A 58 -1.37 7.05 -7.75
C ALA A 58 -1.66 5.86 -6.84
N ASP A 59 -0.60 5.17 -6.43
CA ASP A 59 -0.64 4.23 -5.32
C ASP A 59 -0.55 5.01 -4.01
N VAL A 60 -1.45 4.68 -3.08
CA VAL A 60 -1.57 5.38 -1.80
C VAL A 60 -1.05 4.53 -0.63
N GLY A 61 -0.65 3.26 -0.86
CA GLY A 61 -0.19 2.38 0.20
C GLY A 61 0.36 1.02 -0.26
N CYS A 62 0.66 0.16 0.72
CA CYS A 62 1.13 -1.22 0.51
C CYS A 62 0.12 -2.25 1.02
N VAL A 63 0.13 -3.43 0.42
CA VAL A 63 -0.79 -4.54 0.72
C VAL A 63 -0.04 -5.60 1.49
N ALA A 64 -0.58 -5.99 2.65
CA ALA A 64 -0.14 -7.20 3.35
C ALA A 64 -1.00 -8.38 2.92
N TRP A 65 -0.36 -9.49 2.53
CA TRP A 65 -1.02 -10.70 2.04
C TRP A 65 -0.49 -11.92 2.80
N HIS A 66 -1.40 -12.82 3.16
CA HIS A 66 -1.12 -13.99 3.99
C HIS A 66 -0.60 -15.20 3.18
N GLY A 67 -0.43 -15.03 1.86
CA GLY A 67 0.12 -16.04 0.96
C GLY A 67 1.49 -15.63 0.41
N ILE A 68 2.15 -16.57 -0.25
CA ILE A 68 3.43 -16.32 -0.97
C ILE A 68 3.22 -15.90 -2.43
N GLU A 69 1.98 -15.95 -2.91
CA GLU A 69 1.57 -15.61 -4.27
C GLU A 69 1.14 -14.14 -4.38
N GLU A 70 1.07 -13.64 -5.61
CA GLU A 70 0.60 -12.28 -5.88
C GLU A 70 -0.88 -12.15 -5.50
N PRO A 71 -1.26 -11.10 -4.73
CA PRO A 71 -2.63 -10.90 -4.35
C PRO A 71 -3.49 -10.55 -5.59
N PRO A 72 -4.81 -10.81 -5.53
CA PRO A 72 -5.73 -10.38 -6.56
C PRO A 72 -5.70 -8.85 -6.82
N LEU A 73 -5.77 -8.43 -8.08
CA LEU A 73 -5.82 -7.00 -8.45
C LEU A 73 -7.09 -6.30 -7.97
N ASP A 74 -8.14 -7.06 -7.65
CA ASP A 74 -9.39 -6.52 -7.12
C ASP A 74 -9.31 -6.22 -5.60
N LEU A 75 -8.24 -6.62 -4.92
CA LEU A 75 -8.06 -6.44 -3.48
C LEU A 75 -7.86 -4.97 -3.07
N VAL A 76 -7.22 -4.17 -3.94
CA VAL A 76 -6.99 -2.73 -3.72
C VAL A 76 -7.31 -1.90 -4.96
N ARG A 77 -7.40 -0.58 -4.77
CA ARG A 77 -7.55 0.38 -5.86
C ARG A 77 -6.54 1.50 -5.74
N CYS A 78 -6.06 1.97 -6.89
CA CYS A 78 -5.28 3.18 -7.03
C CYS A 78 -6.22 4.38 -7.18
N VAL A 79 -5.84 5.50 -6.57
CA VAL A 79 -6.64 6.73 -6.57
C VAL A 79 -6.17 7.64 -7.69
N ARG A 80 -7.09 8.35 -8.35
CA ARG A 80 -6.73 9.31 -9.41
C ARG A 80 -5.77 10.37 -8.86
N ARG A 81 -4.76 10.77 -9.66
CA ARG A 81 -3.62 11.56 -9.18
C ARG A 81 -4.00 12.96 -8.69
N ASP A 82 -5.09 13.52 -9.19
CA ASP A 82 -5.68 14.80 -8.77
C ASP A 82 -6.39 14.72 -7.42
N LEU A 83 -6.83 13.52 -7.00
CA LEU A 83 -7.49 13.27 -5.73
C LEU A 83 -6.51 12.87 -4.62
N VAL A 84 -5.20 12.90 -4.89
CA VAL A 84 -4.17 12.61 -3.88
C VAL A 84 -3.29 13.82 -3.60
N VAL A 85 -2.88 13.95 -2.35
CA VAL A 85 -1.93 14.95 -1.87
C VAL A 85 -0.70 14.27 -1.26
N PRO A 86 0.47 14.92 -1.31
CA PRO A 86 1.61 14.48 -0.54
C PRO A 86 1.26 14.38 0.95
N ALA A 87 1.58 13.25 1.56
CA ALA A 87 1.35 13.03 2.98
C ALA A 87 2.64 12.77 3.74
N ALA A 88 2.60 12.97 5.05
CA ALA A 88 3.73 12.71 5.91
C ALA A 88 3.69 11.26 6.41
N LEU A 89 4.84 10.62 6.50
CA LEU A 89 4.96 9.38 7.29
C LEU A 89 5.08 9.73 8.77
N ALA A 90 4.62 8.81 9.62
CA ALA A 90 4.90 8.81 11.04
C ALA A 90 6.40 9.01 11.33
N PRO A 91 6.78 9.53 12.52
CA PRO A 91 8.18 9.78 12.86
C PRO A 91 9.01 8.51 13.10
N ALA A 92 8.35 7.38 13.36
CA ALA A 92 8.99 6.07 13.54
C ALA A 92 8.23 4.98 12.74
N PRO A 93 8.90 3.90 12.34
CA PRO A 93 8.23 2.77 11.74
C PRO A 93 7.33 2.10 12.79
N VAL A 94 6.09 1.79 12.39
CA VAL A 94 5.13 1.07 13.25
C VAL A 94 5.48 -0.40 13.37
N TRP A 95 6.17 -0.95 12.37
CA TRP A 95 6.61 -2.34 12.37
C TRP A 95 7.86 -2.53 11.52
N ALA A 96 8.68 -3.52 11.86
CA ALA A 96 9.82 -3.93 11.06
C ALA A 96 10.00 -5.45 11.19
N ALA A 97 10.40 -6.08 10.10
CA ALA A 97 10.72 -7.50 10.08
C ALA A 97 11.85 -7.85 9.14
N VAL A 98 12.39 -9.04 9.37
CA VAL A 98 13.40 -9.70 8.55
C VAL A 98 12.78 -10.98 8.03
N SER A 99 12.97 -11.27 6.75
CA SER A 99 12.44 -12.47 6.14
C SER A 99 13.17 -13.70 6.68
N SER A 100 12.41 -14.74 7.00
CA SER A 100 12.99 -16.05 7.33
C SER A 100 13.68 -16.70 6.14
N ASP A 101 13.29 -16.36 4.91
CA ASP A 101 13.91 -16.85 3.68
C ASP A 101 15.30 -16.24 3.44
N ASN A 102 15.49 -14.98 3.87
CA ASN A 102 16.74 -14.26 3.67
C ASN A 102 16.94 -13.16 4.72
N GLN A 103 17.97 -13.32 5.55
CA GLN A 103 18.34 -12.35 6.60
C GLN A 103 18.70 -10.95 6.09
N TYR A 104 19.03 -10.81 4.80
CA TYR A 104 19.27 -9.52 4.15
C TYR A 104 18.00 -8.83 3.67
N TRP A 105 16.87 -9.55 3.62
CA TRP A 105 15.59 -8.99 3.25
C TRP A 105 14.90 -8.45 4.49
N ARG A 106 14.95 -7.14 4.62
CA ARG A 106 14.33 -6.40 5.71
C ARG A 106 13.24 -5.49 5.18
N VAL A 107 12.23 -5.27 6.00
CA VAL A 107 11.16 -4.35 5.69
C VAL A 107 10.81 -3.52 6.91
N TRP A 108 10.49 -2.25 6.66
CA TRP A 108 9.98 -1.32 7.65
C TRP A 108 8.64 -0.78 7.17
N LEU A 109 7.65 -0.83 8.02
CA LEU A 109 6.31 -0.29 7.78
C LEU A 109 6.20 1.04 8.48
N TRP A 110 5.84 2.04 7.71
CA TRP A 110 5.59 3.39 8.18
C TRP A 110 4.13 3.72 7.96
N GLU A 111 3.45 4.15 9.02
CA GLU A 111 2.09 4.65 8.91
C GLU A 111 2.09 6.02 8.21
N VAL A 112 1.10 6.23 7.35
CA VAL A 112 0.86 7.52 6.69
C VAL A 112 0.07 8.41 7.65
N ALA A 113 0.77 9.36 8.27
CA ALA A 113 0.20 10.26 9.26
C ALA A 113 -0.74 11.29 8.62
N GLY A 114 -1.81 11.63 9.34
CA GLY A 114 -2.76 12.67 8.91
C GLY A 114 -3.78 12.20 7.89
N THR A 115 -4.01 10.88 7.78
CA THR A 115 -5.05 10.31 6.89
C THR A 115 -6.07 9.51 7.68
N PRO A 116 -7.38 9.61 7.36
CA PRO A 116 -8.40 8.76 7.97
C PRO A 116 -8.31 7.30 7.49
N CYS A 117 -7.48 7.02 6.49
CA CYS A 117 -7.47 5.75 5.76
C CYS A 117 -6.54 4.68 6.33
N HIS A 118 -5.93 4.90 7.50
CA HIS A 118 -5.01 3.97 8.19
C HIS A 118 -4.07 3.23 7.24
N THR A 119 -3.49 3.98 6.31
CA THR A 119 -2.66 3.42 5.26
C THR A 119 -1.20 3.35 5.73
N PHE A 120 -0.45 2.37 5.23
CA PHE A 120 0.97 2.23 5.52
C PHE A 120 1.80 2.05 4.25
N LEU A 121 3.07 2.41 4.36
CA LEU A 121 4.07 2.17 3.34
C LEU A 121 5.15 1.23 3.87
N ALA A 122 5.46 0.22 3.08
CA ALA A 122 6.55 -0.69 3.33
C ALA A 122 7.80 -0.22 2.56
N ALA A 123 8.94 -0.16 3.24
CA ALA A 123 10.24 0.21 2.69
C ALA A 123 11.23 -0.94 2.88
N LYS A 124 12.00 -1.27 1.83
CA LYS A 124 13.09 -2.27 1.87
C LYS A 124 14.42 -1.73 2.41
N THR A 125 14.53 -0.42 2.57
CA THR A 125 15.80 0.26 2.87
C THR A 125 15.88 0.64 4.34
N ASP A 126 17.09 0.66 4.91
CA ASP A 126 17.40 1.08 6.30
C ASP A 126 17.03 2.55 6.63
N GLY A 127 16.39 3.25 5.70
CA GLY A 127 16.01 4.65 5.81
C GLY A 127 14.52 4.87 5.53
N ARG A 128 14.01 5.95 6.12
CA ARG A 128 12.64 6.45 5.87
C ARG A 128 12.46 6.63 4.35
N PRO A 129 11.40 6.04 3.74
CA PRO A 129 11.13 6.28 2.33
C PRO A 129 10.91 7.77 2.09
N ALA A 130 11.34 8.25 0.92
CA ALA A 130 11.26 9.66 0.58
C ALA A 130 9.80 10.15 0.71
N GLN A 131 9.60 11.32 1.33
CA GLN A 131 8.26 11.87 1.58
C GLN A 131 7.46 12.07 0.27
N ASN A 132 8.15 12.28 -0.85
CA ASN A 132 7.55 12.45 -2.17
C ASN A 132 6.93 11.16 -2.77
N THR A 133 7.04 10.04 -2.06
CA THR A 133 6.48 8.74 -2.44
C THR A 133 5.19 8.42 -1.68
N VAL A 134 4.80 9.30 -0.77
CA VAL A 134 3.68 9.10 0.16
C VAL A 134 2.52 9.95 -0.32
N LEU A 135 1.47 9.28 -0.77
CA LEU A 135 0.28 9.94 -1.29
C LEU A 135 -0.90 9.53 -0.43
N ALA A 136 -1.66 10.52 0.00
CA ALA A 136 -2.90 10.35 0.71
C ALA A 136 -4.05 10.88 -0.13
N PRO A 137 -5.23 10.27 -0.07
CA PRO A 137 -6.39 10.88 -0.69
C PRO A 137 -6.81 12.18 0.02
N MET A 138 -7.30 13.15 -0.76
CA MET A 138 -8.06 14.30 -0.25
C MET A 138 -9.53 13.90 -0.06
N TYR A 139 -9.91 13.45 1.13
CA TYR A 139 -11.30 13.45 1.58
C TYR A 139 -11.41 13.60 3.09
#